data_AF-Q18765-F1
#
_entry.id   AF-Q18765-F1
#
_cell.length_a   1.000
_cell.length_b   1.000
_cell.length_c   1.000
_cell.angle_alpha   90.00
_cell.angle_beta   90.00
_cell.angle_gamma   90.00
#
_symmetry.space_group_name_H-M   'P 1'
#
loop_
_entity.id
_entity.type
_entity.pdbx_description
1 polymer ?
#
loop_
_entity_poly.entity_id
_entity_poly.type
_entity_poly.pdbx_seq_one_letter_code
_entity_poly.pdbx_strand_id
1 'polypeptide(L)'
;MTPNVMRLLKACFVEQIPDEVCDEFHLKKDTEHMILITKDGGMPISKIKPLSDSQVLSVLSQILLSLYIGKRELQFSHNDLNPGNLLISETKKKSISYKKDGKSIKIKSHGRFLTLIDLQKSTFDEKEDKGLDCWKLNSRVRDQFLPLVKEDTKKILAKVAEEIEKTTILDWKLPGMLPIQ
;
A
#
# COMPACT_ATOMS: atom_id res chain seq x y z
N MET A 1 5.29 -2.86 14.01
CA MET A 1 3.83 -2.60 13.89
C MET A 1 3.56 -2.82 12.44
N THR A 2 2.73 -3.80 12.09
CA THR A 2 2.61 -4.24 10.70
C THR A 2 2.28 -3.03 9.82
N PRO A 3 3.07 -2.79 8.76
CA PRO A 3 2.80 -1.72 7.81
C PRO A 3 1.38 -1.84 7.26
N ASN A 4 0.80 -0.76 6.74
CA ASN A 4 -0.63 -0.57 6.41
C ASN A 4 -1.26 -1.71 5.58
N VAL A 5 -1.43 -2.89 6.14
CA VAL A 5 -1.92 -4.11 5.49
C VAL A 5 -3.28 -4.42 6.07
N MET A 6 -4.14 -5.00 5.24
CA MET A 6 -5.48 -5.41 5.62
C MET A 6 -5.49 -6.20 6.92
N ARG A 7 -6.32 -5.78 7.87
CA ARG A 7 -6.45 -6.51 9.13
C ARG A 7 -7.46 -7.62 8.95
N LEU A 8 -6.99 -8.87 8.92
CA LEU A 8 -7.83 -10.06 9.04
C LEU A 8 -8.43 -10.10 10.45
N LEU A 9 -9.75 -10.21 10.53
CA LEU A 9 -10.51 -10.31 11.78
C LEU A 9 -10.84 -11.77 12.10
N LYS A 10 -11.22 -12.54 11.07
CA LYS A 10 -11.52 -13.96 11.17
C LYS A 10 -11.29 -14.63 9.82
N ALA A 11 -10.81 -15.86 9.84
CA ALA A 11 -10.85 -16.77 8.71
C ALA A 11 -11.59 -18.03 9.14
N CYS A 12 -12.46 -18.56 8.28
CA CYS A 12 -13.12 -19.84 8.52
C CYS A 12 -13.37 -20.56 7.20
N PHE A 13 -13.35 -21.88 7.25
CA PHE A 13 -13.85 -22.72 6.17
C PHE A 13 -15.34 -23.00 6.39
N VAL A 14 -16.10 -23.01 5.32
CA VAL A 14 -17.52 -23.38 5.31
C VAL A 14 -17.74 -24.42 4.23
N GLU A 15 -18.42 -25.50 4.60
CA GLU A 15 -18.70 -26.61 3.68
C GLU A 15 -19.80 -26.25 2.68
N GLN A 16 -20.70 -25.33 3.05
CA GLN A 16 -21.80 -24.87 2.23
C GLN A 16 -21.99 -23.36 2.41
N ILE A 17 -22.09 -22.64 1.29
CA ILE A 17 -22.53 -21.25 1.21
C ILE A 17 -23.94 -21.27 0.60
N PRO A 18 -24.91 -20.48 1.08
CA PRO A 18 -26.24 -20.43 0.51
C PRO A 18 -26.20 -20.24 -1.01
N ASP A 19 -27.06 -20.97 -1.72
CA ASP A 19 -27.12 -20.97 -3.19
C ASP A 19 -27.29 -19.56 -3.76
N GLU A 20 -28.05 -18.70 -3.08
CA GLU A 20 -28.27 -17.31 -3.49
C GLU A 20 -26.97 -16.51 -3.50
N VAL A 21 -26.11 -16.74 -2.50
CA VAL A 21 -24.78 -16.11 -2.42
C VAL A 21 -23.85 -16.72 -3.46
N CYS A 22 -23.92 -18.03 -3.69
CA CYS A 22 -23.14 -18.65 -4.75
C CYS A 22 -23.50 -18.09 -6.13
N ASP A 23 -24.79 -17.92 -6.40
CA ASP A 23 -25.30 -17.40 -7.67
C ASP A 23 -24.94 -15.90 -7.83
N GLU A 24 -25.09 -15.09 -6.77
CA GLU A 24 -24.74 -13.66 -6.76
C GLU A 24 -23.24 -13.42 -7.06
N PHE A 25 -22.35 -14.22 -6.46
CA PHE A 25 -20.90 -14.03 -6.55
C PHE A 25 -20.21 -15.00 -7.52
N HIS A 26 -20.99 -15.77 -8.29
CA HIS A 26 -20.50 -16.80 -9.21
C HIS A 26 -19.54 -17.82 -8.56
N LEU A 27 -19.85 -18.21 -7.32
CA LEU A 27 -19.11 -19.23 -6.59
C LEU A 27 -19.58 -20.62 -7.00
N LYS A 28 -18.72 -21.62 -6.83
CA LYS A 28 -19.06 -23.01 -7.15
C LYS A 28 -19.91 -23.61 -6.03
N LYS A 29 -21.10 -24.11 -6.38
CA LYS A 29 -21.97 -24.83 -5.45
C LYS A 29 -21.34 -26.16 -5.01
N ASP A 30 -21.75 -26.66 -3.84
CA ASP A 30 -21.32 -27.95 -3.28
C ASP A 30 -19.79 -28.11 -3.14
N THR A 31 -19.10 -27.01 -2.81
CA THR A 31 -17.67 -27.03 -2.48
C THR A 31 -17.36 -26.27 -1.20
N GLU A 32 -16.27 -26.66 -0.54
CA GLU A 32 -15.75 -25.94 0.62
C GLU A 32 -15.19 -24.56 0.19
N HIS A 33 -15.54 -23.52 0.94
CA HIS A 33 -15.08 -22.17 0.72
C HIS A 33 -14.34 -21.62 1.93
N MET A 34 -13.33 -20.79 1.69
CA MET A 34 -12.69 -20.00 2.74
C MET A 34 -13.29 -18.59 2.78
N ILE A 35 -13.83 -18.21 3.94
CA ILE A 35 -14.34 -16.86 4.19
C ILE A 35 -13.30 -16.08 4.97
N LEU A 36 -12.88 -14.94 4.42
CA LEU A 36 -11.97 -13.98 5.07
C LEU A 36 -12.75 -12.74 5.51
N ILE A 37 -12.99 -12.60 6.81
CA ILE A 37 -13.61 -11.42 7.39
C ILE A 37 -12.50 -10.43 7.72
N THR A 38 -12.54 -9.25 7.10
CA THR A 38 -11.50 -8.23 7.22
C THR A 38 -12.08 -6.92 7.77
N LYS A 39 -11.20 -6.04 8.25
CA LYS A 39 -11.59 -4.67 8.57
C LYS A 39 -11.82 -3.90 7.27
N ASP A 40 -12.87 -3.08 7.19
CA ASP A 40 -13.06 -2.18 6.04
C ASP A 40 -11.83 -1.28 5.82
N GLY A 41 -11.22 -1.41 4.63
CA GLY A 41 -10.07 -0.63 4.18
C GLY A 41 -10.44 0.61 3.37
N GLY A 42 -11.72 0.78 3.03
CA GLY A 42 -12.25 1.83 2.16
C GLY A 42 -12.31 1.41 0.69
N MET A 43 -12.14 2.37 -0.21
CA MET A 43 -12.28 2.15 -1.66
C MET A 43 -10.92 1.99 -2.33
N PRO A 44 -10.81 1.21 -3.41
CA PRO A 44 -9.62 1.22 -4.24
C PRO A 44 -9.31 2.63 -4.72
N ILE A 45 -8.04 3.01 -4.69
CA ILE A 45 -7.61 4.36 -5.07
C ILE A 45 -7.95 4.69 -6.52
N SER A 46 -8.07 3.68 -7.38
CA SER A 46 -8.61 3.78 -8.74
C SER A 46 -10.05 4.30 -8.85
N LYS A 47 -10.83 4.23 -7.76
CA LYS A 47 -12.25 4.66 -7.71
C LYS A 47 -12.48 5.94 -6.91
N ILE A 48 -11.43 6.53 -6.34
CA ILE A 48 -11.58 7.67 -5.44
C ILE A 48 -11.54 8.99 -6.22
N LYS A 49 -12.44 9.91 -5.84
CA LYS A 49 -12.47 11.32 -6.29
C LYS A 49 -11.08 11.97 -6.12
N PRO A 50 -10.72 12.99 -6.91
CA PRO A 50 -9.37 13.53 -6.89
C PRO A 50 -8.93 13.88 -5.47
N LEU A 51 -7.79 13.31 -5.07
CA LEU A 51 -7.12 13.61 -3.81
C LEU A 51 -6.45 14.98 -3.93
N SER A 52 -6.43 15.76 -2.84
CA SER A 52 -5.60 16.96 -2.83
C SER A 52 -4.11 16.62 -2.85
N ASP A 53 -3.25 17.55 -3.28
CA ASP A 53 -1.79 17.35 -3.33
C ASP A 53 -1.23 16.80 -2.00
N SER A 54 -1.71 17.31 -0.86
CA SER A 54 -1.30 16.83 0.46
C SER A 54 -1.80 15.41 0.78
N GLN A 55 -2.97 15.02 0.28
CA GLN A 55 -3.49 13.67 0.41
C GLN A 55 -2.71 12.69 -0.46
N VAL A 56 -2.39 13.06 -1.71
CA VAL A 56 -1.54 12.24 -2.57
C VAL A 56 -0.18 11.99 -1.93
N LEU A 57 0.46 13.06 -1.45
CA LEU A 57 1.74 12.95 -0.74
C LEU A 57 1.66 12.05 0.49
N SER A 58 0.59 12.18 1.28
CA SER A 58 0.36 11.33 2.45
C SER A 58 0.23 9.86 2.04
N VAL A 59 -0.60 9.56 1.04
CA VAL A 59 -0.83 8.19 0.58
C VAL A 59 0.45 7.57 0.04
N LEU A 60 1.20 8.28 -0.80
CA LEU A 60 2.47 7.80 -1.33
C LEU A 60 3.49 7.54 -0.21
N SER A 61 3.56 8.42 0.78
CA SER A 61 4.39 8.21 1.97
C SER A 61 3.96 6.97 2.75
N GLN A 62 2.65 6.74 2.91
CA GLN A 62 2.11 5.55 3.57
C GLN A 62 2.47 4.27 2.80
N ILE A 63 2.42 4.27 1.46
CA ILE A 63 2.80 3.11 0.63
C ILE A 63 4.28 2.81 0.85
N LEU A 64 5.14 3.81 0.67
CA LEU A 64 6.58 3.64 0.74
C LEU A 64 7.03 3.16 2.12
N LEU A 65 6.57 3.81 3.19
CA LEU A 65 6.87 3.38 4.57
C LEU A 65 6.36 1.97 4.85
N SER A 66 5.21 1.61 4.28
CA SER A 66 4.63 0.29 4.50
C SER A 66 5.46 -0.82 3.86
N LEU A 67 5.80 -0.66 2.59
CA LEU A 67 6.65 -1.61 1.89
C LEU A 67 8.05 -1.67 2.52
N TYR A 68 8.59 -0.51 2.88
CA TYR A 68 9.90 -0.40 3.49
C TYR A 68 10.01 -1.17 4.81
N ILE A 69 9.10 -0.90 5.75
CA ILE A 69 9.07 -1.58 7.05
C ILE A 69 8.79 -3.06 6.86
N GLY A 70 7.87 -3.42 5.96
CA GLY A 70 7.59 -4.82 5.64
C GLY A 70 8.83 -5.56 5.13
N LYS A 71 9.57 -4.98 4.18
CA LYS A 71 10.80 -5.57 3.65
C LYS A 71 11.86 -5.73 4.73
N ARG A 72 12.02 -4.74 5.61
CA ARG A 72 13.04 -4.79 6.68
C ARG A 72 12.68 -5.76 7.80
N GLU A 73 11.42 -5.82 8.20
CA GLU A 73 10.99 -6.64 9.34
C GLU A 73 10.66 -8.09 8.92
N LEU A 74 10.21 -8.33 7.68
CA LEU A 74 9.64 -9.61 7.25
C LEU A 74 10.16 -10.12 5.88
N GLN A 75 11.14 -9.43 5.27
CA GLN A 75 11.52 -9.64 3.87
C GLN A 75 10.30 -9.64 2.92
N PHE A 76 9.29 -8.84 3.26
CA PHE A 76 8.02 -8.79 2.54
C PHE A 76 8.19 -8.15 1.15
N SER A 77 7.62 -8.80 0.14
CA SER A 77 7.37 -8.23 -1.19
C SER A 77 5.92 -8.50 -1.59
N HIS A 78 5.17 -7.47 -1.99
CA HIS A 78 3.75 -7.63 -2.36
C HIS A 78 3.57 -8.36 -3.70
N ASN A 79 4.46 -8.10 -4.66
CA ASN A 79 4.52 -8.66 -6.01
C ASN A 79 3.36 -8.33 -6.97
N ASP A 80 2.26 -7.74 -6.48
CA ASP A 80 1.10 -7.32 -7.29
C ASP A 80 0.49 -5.97 -6.83
N LEU A 81 1.35 -4.98 -6.59
CA LEU A 81 0.93 -3.71 -5.99
C LEU A 81 0.23 -2.75 -6.97
N ASN A 82 -0.99 -3.06 -7.39
CA ASN A 82 -1.75 -2.24 -8.36
C ASN A 82 -2.76 -1.32 -7.65
N PRO A 83 -3.29 -0.27 -8.31
CA PRO A 83 -4.28 0.62 -7.69
C PRO A 83 -5.65 0.01 -7.35
N GLY A 84 -5.93 -1.23 -7.75
CA GLY A 84 -7.00 -2.05 -7.18
C GLY A 84 -6.66 -2.58 -5.77
N ASN A 85 -5.37 -2.82 -5.52
CA ASN A 85 -4.84 -3.40 -4.28
C ASN A 85 -4.41 -2.35 -3.23
N LEU A 86 -4.71 -1.07 -3.49
CA LEU A 86 -4.47 0.06 -2.60
C LEU A 86 -5.82 0.66 -2.19
N LEU A 87 -6.32 0.32 -1.02
CA LEU A 87 -7.55 0.90 -0.49
C LEU A 87 -7.26 2.17 0.31
N ILE A 88 -8.10 3.18 0.18
CA ILE A 88 -8.06 4.38 1.03
C ILE A 88 -9.38 4.53 1.77
N SER A 89 -9.28 4.75 3.07
CA SER A 89 -10.38 5.11 3.95
C SER A 89 -10.16 6.50 4.57
N GLU A 90 -11.23 7.07 5.11
CA GLU A 90 -11.15 8.28 5.92
C GLU A 90 -10.61 7.98 7.32
N THR A 91 -9.86 8.92 7.88
CA THR A 91 -9.36 8.80 9.25
C THR A 91 -9.42 10.12 10.00
N LYS A 92 -9.85 10.05 11.26
CA LYS A 92 -9.81 11.20 12.19
C LYS A 92 -8.42 11.44 12.78
N LYS A 93 -7.47 10.51 12.58
CA LYS A 93 -6.10 10.64 13.09
C LYS A 93 -5.38 11.73 12.31
N LYS A 94 -4.77 12.71 13.00
CA LYS A 94 -3.97 13.79 12.35
C LYS A 94 -2.68 13.27 11.72
N SER A 95 -2.12 12.20 12.27
CA SER A 95 -0.90 11.57 11.77
C SER A 95 -0.98 10.04 11.85
N ILE A 96 -0.25 9.39 10.95
CA ILE A 96 -0.04 7.94 10.94
C ILE A 96 1.36 7.68 11.51
N SER A 97 1.45 6.79 12.48
CA SER A 97 2.70 6.46 13.17
C SER A 97 3.19 5.09 12.74
N TYR A 98 4.45 5.03 12.38
CA TYR A 98 5.21 3.83 12.09
C TYR A 98 6.28 3.62 13.16
N LYS A 99 6.74 2.38 13.31
CA LYS A 99 7.88 2.04 14.18
C LYS A 99 8.88 1.25 13.35
N LYS A 100 10.15 1.60 13.45
CA LYS A 100 11.29 0.89 12.87
C LYS A 100 12.45 0.98 13.85
N ASP A 101 13.08 -0.13 14.20
CA ASP A 101 14.26 -0.17 15.09
C ASP A 101 14.07 0.64 16.39
N GLY A 102 12.87 0.56 16.98
CA GLY A 102 12.48 1.35 18.16
C GLY A 102 12.19 2.84 17.92
N LYS A 103 12.56 3.40 16.76
CA LYS A 103 12.27 4.79 16.38
C LYS A 103 10.86 4.91 15.82
N SER A 104 10.14 5.95 16.24
CA SER A 104 8.81 6.25 15.69
C SER A 104 8.89 7.28 14.58
N ILE A 105 8.35 6.94 13.41
CA ILE A 105 8.21 7.84 12.26
C ILE A 105 6.74 8.27 12.21
N LYS A 106 6.46 9.56 12.03
CA LYS A 106 5.08 10.09 11.93
C LYS A 106 4.91 10.88 10.65
N ILE A 107 3.86 10.60 9.89
CA ILE A 107 3.47 11.37 8.72
C ILE A 107 2.08 11.95 8.92
N LYS A 108 1.82 13.15 8.37
CA LYS A 108 0.47 13.74 8.39
C LYS A 108 -0.46 12.89 7.52
N SER A 109 -1.64 12.55 8.02
CA SER A 109 -2.60 11.68 7.30
C SER A 109 -3.40 12.43 6.23
N HIS A 110 -3.57 13.75 6.41
CA HIS A 110 -4.50 14.57 5.62
C HIS A 110 -5.91 13.96 5.50
N GLY A 111 -6.34 13.27 6.56
CA GLY A 111 -7.66 12.62 6.64
C GLY A 111 -7.76 11.29 5.87
N ARG A 112 -6.65 10.76 5.33
CA ARG A 112 -6.62 9.53 4.53
C ARG A 112 -5.76 8.45 5.20
N PHE A 113 -6.22 7.21 5.15
CA PHE A 113 -5.50 6.03 5.61
C PHE A 113 -5.42 4.99 4.49
N LEU A 114 -4.21 4.60 4.12
CA LEU A 114 -3.95 3.54 3.16
C LEU A 114 -4.12 2.16 3.80
N THR A 115 -4.64 1.19 3.04
CA THR A 115 -4.60 -0.24 3.36
C THR A 115 -4.20 -1.03 2.10
N LEU A 116 -3.11 -1.79 2.20
CA LEU A 116 -2.65 -2.77 1.21
C LEU A 116 -3.48 -4.05 1.34
N ILE A 117 -3.98 -4.56 0.22
CA ILE A 117 -4.80 -5.78 0.17
C ILE A 117 -4.21 -6.78 -0.83
N ASP A 118 -4.84 -7.95 -0.93
CA ASP A 118 -4.50 -8.99 -1.92
C ASP A 118 -3.04 -9.45 -1.84
N LEU A 119 -2.76 -10.23 -0.81
CA LEU A 119 -1.44 -10.79 -0.56
C LEU A 119 -1.20 -12.13 -1.28
N GLN A 120 -2.04 -12.50 -2.25
CA GLN A 120 -2.00 -13.83 -2.88
C GLN A 120 -0.64 -14.14 -3.55
N LYS A 121 0.03 -13.13 -4.10
CA LYS A 121 1.36 -13.24 -4.71
C LYS A 121 2.48 -12.78 -3.78
N SER A 122 2.14 -12.36 -2.56
CA SER A 122 3.13 -11.80 -1.65
C SER A 122 4.11 -12.86 -1.19
N THR A 123 5.36 -12.45 -1.03
CA THR A 123 6.43 -13.28 -0.50
C THR A 123 6.91 -12.70 0.82
N PHE A 124 7.38 -13.59 1.69
CA PHE A 124 7.95 -13.30 3.01
C PHE A 124 9.20 -14.16 3.18
N ASP A 125 10.15 -13.70 4.00
CA ASP A 125 11.40 -14.41 4.27
C ASP A 125 12.22 -14.79 3.01
N GLU A 126 12.04 -14.06 1.90
CA GLU A 126 12.84 -14.27 0.70
C GLU A 126 14.30 -13.91 0.98
N LYS A 127 15.17 -14.90 0.86
CA LYS A 127 16.63 -14.76 1.00
C LYS A 127 17.27 -14.04 -0.18
N GLU A 128 16.60 -14.02 -1.33
CA GLU A 128 17.04 -13.29 -2.52
C GLU A 128 16.41 -11.91 -2.54
N ASP A 129 17.25 -10.88 -2.51
CA ASP A 129 16.78 -9.52 -2.67
C ASP A 129 16.43 -9.25 -4.13
N LYS A 130 15.16 -9.48 -4.50
CA LYS A 130 14.65 -9.18 -5.85
C LYS A 130 14.58 -7.68 -6.17
N GLY A 131 15.11 -6.81 -5.30
CA GLY A 131 14.78 -5.40 -5.28
C GLY A 131 13.32 -5.24 -4.87
N LEU A 132 13.05 -4.32 -3.95
CA LEU A 132 11.67 -3.98 -3.58
C LEU A 132 10.87 -3.67 -4.87
N ASP A 133 9.54 -3.86 -4.86
CA ASP A 133 8.56 -3.62 -5.95
C ASP A 133 8.56 -2.16 -6.50
N CYS A 134 9.64 -1.42 -6.25
CA CYS A 134 10.00 -0.07 -6.66
C CYS A 134 9.79 0.19 -8.13
N TRP A 135 10.11 -0.71 -9.06
CA TRP A 135 9.90 -0.40 -10.48
C TRP A 135 8.42 -0.39 -10.84
N LYS A 136 7.62 -1.34 -10.34
CA LYS A 136 6.17 -1.35 -10.56
C LYS A 136 5.51 -0.22 -9.79
N LEU A 137 5.92 0.01 -8.54
CA LEU A 137 5.43 1.13 -7.75
C LEU A 137 5.77 2.44 -8.44
N ASN A 138 7.01 2.63 -8.88
CA ASN A 138 7.42 3.87 -9.52
C ASN A 138 6.72 4.07 -10.86
N SER A 139 6.55 3.04 -11.70
CA SER A 139 5.71 3.12 -12.90
C SER A 139 4.26 3.46 -12.54
N ARG A 140 3.66 2.82 -11.53
CA ARG A 140 2.27 3.08 -11.15
C ARG A 140 2.08 4.46 -10.51
N VAL A 141 3.02 4.90 -9.67
CA VAL A 141 3.10 6.26 -9.15
C VAL A 141 3.24 7.24 -10.31
N ARG A 142 4.13 6.98 -11.27
CA ARG A 142 4.33 7.81 -12.44
C ARG A 142 3.13 7.89 -13.39
N ASP A 143 2.48 6.77 -13.61
CA ASP A 143 1.50 6.65 -14.69
C ASP A 143 0.08 6.90 -14.16
N GLN A 144 -0.17 6.71 -12.86
CA GLN A 144 -1.51 6.81 -12.27
C GLN A 144 -1.64 7.94 -11.24
N PHE A 145 -0.55 8.30 -10.54
CA PHE A 145 -0.60 9.32 -9.49
C PHE A 145 0.02 10.65 -9.91
N LEU A 146 1.15 10.60 -10.60
CA LEU A 146 1.90 11.77 -11.07
C LEU A 146 1.10 12.64 -12.06
N PRO A 147 0.19 12.12 -12.91
CA PRO A 147 -0.67 12.97 -13.74
C PRO A 147 -1.72 13.75 -12.94
N LEU A 148 -1.99 13.35 -11.70
CA LEU A 148 -2.97 14.00 -10.82
C LEU A 148 -2.37 15.08 -9.92
N VAL A 149 -1.05 15.24 -9.91
CA VAL A 149 -0.37 16.16 -9.01
C VAL A 149 0.32 17.29 -9.77
N LYS A 150 0.32 18.48 -9.16
CA LYS A 150 1.01 19.66 -9.71
C LYS A 150 2.53 19.48 -9.66
N GLU A 151 3.27 20.20 -10.49
CA GLU A 151 4.74 20.12 -10.59
C GLU A 151 5.44 20.26 -9.23
N ASP A 152 4.95 21.14 -8.35
CA ASP A 152 5.52 21.30 -7.01
C ASP A 152 5.40 20.03 -6.16
N THR A 153 4.42 19.17 -6.40
CA THR A 153 4.27 17.90 -5.68
C THR A 153 5.33 16.89 -6.11
N LYS A 154 5.82 16.95 -7.37
CA LYS A 154 6.96 16.13 -7.80
C LYS A 154 8.20 16.43 -6.97
N LYS A 155 8.46 17.71 -6.71
CA LYS A 155 9.56 18.15 -5.84
C LYS A 155 9.40 17.59 -4.42
N ILE A 156 8.18 17.54 -3.90
CA ILE A 156 7.94 16.99 -2.56
C ILE A 156 8.11 15.46 -2.55
N LEU A 157 7.75 14.76 -3.62
CA LEU A 157 8.02 13.33 -3.75
C LEU A 157 9.50 13.02 -3.85
N ALA A 158 10.28 13.84 -4.57
CA ALA A 158 11.74 13.77 -4.49
C ALA A 158 12.24 13.94 -3.06
N LYS A 159 11.73 14.92 -2.31
CA LYS A 159 12.13 15.10 -0.91
C LYS A 159 11.76 13.90 -0.04
N VAL A 160 10.57 13.31 -0.21
CA VAL A 160 10.18 12.09 0.53
C VAL A 160 11.06 10.90 0.15
N ALA A 161 11.35 10.73 -1.15
CA ALA A 161 12.27 9.71 -1.65
C ALA A 161 13.69 9.91 -1.10
N GLU A 162 14.21 11.13 -1.14
CA GLU A 162 15.54 11.49 -0.62
C GLU A 162 15.63 11.29 0.90
N GLU A 163 14.57 11.60 1.66
CA GLU A 163 14.50 11.30 3.10
C GLU A 163 14.49 9.78 3.37
N ILE A 164 13.83 9.01 2.52
CA ILE A 164 13.88 7.54 2.59
C ILE A 164 15.27 7.04 2.20
N GLU A 165 15.88 7.54 1.13
CA GLU A 165 17.24 7.19 0.70
C GLU A 165 18.27 7.49 1.80
N LYS A 166 18.25 8.70 2.38
CA LYS A 166 19.17 9.09 3.46
C LYS A 166 19.06 8.21 4.71
N THR A 167 17.91 7.57 4.93
CA THR A 167 17.64 6.73 6.10
C THR A 167 17.73 5.22 5.81
N THR A 168 18.11 4.85 4.57
CA THR A 168 18.12 3.47 4.10
C THR A 168 19.36 3.16 3.23
N ILE A 169 19.69 1.87 3.06
CA ILE A 169 20.69 1.40 2.08
C ILE A 169 19.99 1.11 0.73
N LEU A 170 18.77 1.61 0.54
CA LEU A 170 18.01 1.38 -0.69
C LEU A 170 18.45 2.41 -1.72
N ASP A 171 18.99 1.96 -2.85
CA ASP A 171 19.18 2.77 -4.06
C ASP A 171 17.80 3.03 -4.68
N TRP A 172 16.94 3.74 -3.96
CA TRP A 172 15.78 4.36 -4.59
C TRP A 172 16.34 5.45 -5.49
N LYS A 173 15.95 5.41 -6.76
CA LYS A 173 16.10 6.52 -7.69
C LYS A 173 14.73 6.65 -8.31
N LEU A 174 14.12 7.84 -8.27
CA LEU A 174 12.94 8.10 -9.08
C LEU A 174 13.44 8.30 -10.53
N PRO A 175 13.32 7.33 -11.46
CA PRO A 175 13.79 7.53 -12.82
C PRO A 175 13.07 8.72 -13.46
N GLY A 176 13.86 9.65 -13.99
CA GLY A 176 13.38 10.87 -14.67
C GLY A 176 13.35 12.14 -13.83
N MET A 177 13.82 12.11 -12.57
CA MET A 177 14.04 13.35 -11.81
C MET A 177 15.46 13.85 -11.99
N LEU A 178 15.60 15.03 -12.60
CA LEU A 178 16.85 15.79 -12.56
C LEU A 178 17.22 16.05 -11.08
N PRO A 179 18.52 16.01 -10.72
CA PRO A 179 18.95 16.43 -9.40
C PRO A 179 18.38 17.83 -9.11
N ILE A 180 17.81 18.02 -7.92
CA ILE A 180 17.46 19.36 -7.45
C ILE A 180 18.79 20.11 -7.31
N GLN A 181 18.98 21.16 -8.12
CA GLN A 181 20.05 22.14 -7.92
C GLN A 181 19.78 22.99 -6.69
#